data_AF-A0A962G6V7-F1
#
_entry.id   AF-A0A962G6V7-F1
#
_cell.length_a   1.000
_cell.length_b   1.000
_cell.length_c   1.000
_cell.angle_alpha   90.00
_cell.angle_beta   90.00
_cell.angle_gamma   90.00
#
_symmetry.space_group_name_H-M   'P 1'
#
loop_
_entity.id
_entity.type
_entity.pdbx_description
1 polymer ?
#
loop_
_entity_poly.entity_id
_entity_poly.type
_entity_poly.pdbx_seq_one_letter_code
_entity_poly.pdbx_strand_id
1 'polypeptide(L)' 'YYQETGRAGRDGLPSEAWMTYGLADVVTLSQFIAKSEAGEERKRVERSKLNALIGYAESTGCRRRQL' A
#
# COMPACT_ATOMS: atom_id res chain seq x y z
N TYR A 1 -5.51 0.27 1.18
CA TYR A 1 -5.37 1.46 0.30
C TYR A 1 -6.62 1.74 -0.55
N TYR A 2 -6.78 1.20 -1.77
CA TYR A 2 -7.89 1.61 -2.67
C TYR A 2 -9.29 1.55 -2.02
N GLN A 3 -9.59 0.44 -1.34
CA GLN A 3 -10.88 0.25 -0.67
C GLN A 3 -11.14 1.30 0.42
N GLU A 4 -10.11 1.72 1.16
CA GLU A 4 -10.22 2.68 2.25
C GLU A 4 -10.34 4.10 1.70
N THR A 5 -9.47 4.48 0.76
CA THR A 5 -9.50 5.82 0.14
C THR A 5 -10.76 6.06 -0.67
N GLY A 6 -11.36 5.00 -1.26
CA GLY A 6 -12.63 5.06 -1.98
C GLY A 6 -13.88 5.22 -1.10
N ARG A 7 -13.73 5.39 0.21
CA ARG A 7 -14.83 5.74 1.13
C ARG A 7 -15.09 7.25 1.18
N ALA A 8 -14.09 8.07 0.85
CA ALA A 8 -14.24 9.52 0.80
C ALA A 8 -15.05 9.97 -0.44
N GLY A 9 -15.71 11.13 -0.36
CA GLY A 9 -16.39 11.76 -1.51
C GLY A 9 -17.55 10.99 -2.11
N ARG A 10 -18.26 10.16 -1.32
CA ARG A 10 -19.44 9.40 -1.79
C ARG A 10 -20.65 10.29 -2.12
N ASP A 11 -20.62 11.51 -1.62
CA ASP A 11 -21.53 12.61 -1.96
C ASP A 11 -21.16 13.31 -3.28
N GLY A 12 -20.04 12.94 -3.90
CA GLY A 12 -19.54 13.53 -5.15
C GLY A 12 -18.81 14.86 -4.97
N LEU A 13 -18.66 15.34 -3.73
CA LEU A 13 -17.92 16.57 -3.46
C LEU A 13 -16.41 16.34 -3.44
N PRO A 14 -15.59 17.39 -3.68
CA PRO A 14 -14.15 17.29 -3.55
C PRO A 14 -13.74 16.68 -2.21
N SER A 15 -12.86 15.68 -2.26
CA SER A 15 -12.37 14.96 -1.10
C SER A 15 -10.90 14.62 -1.31
N GLU A 16 -10.15 14.51 -0.21
CA GLU A 16 -8.72 14.21 -0.23
C GLU A 16 -8.41 12.89 0.49
N ALA A 17 -7.46 12.14 -0.05
CA ALA A 17 -6.87 10.99 0.61
C ALA A 17 -5.41 11.31 0.92
N TRP A 18 -5.07 11.38 2.20
CA TRP A 18 -3.73 11.72 2.69
C TRP A 18 -3.07 10.51 3.34
N MET A 19 -1.82 10.23 2.98
CA MET A 19 -1.06 9.11 3.50
C MET A 19 0.39 9.53 3.73
N THR A 20 0.91 9.29 4.93
CA THR A 20 2.33 9.37 5.26
C THR A 20 2.87 7.99 5.58
N TYR A 21 4.12 7.72 5.21
CA TYR A 21 4.82 6.49 5.56
C TYR A 21 6.31 6.80 5.81
N GLY A 22 6.96 5.98 6.62
CA GLY A 22 8.39 5.99 6.82
C GLY A 22 9.05 4.69 6.37
N LEU A 23 10.37 4.74 6.15
CA LEU A 23 11.16 3.54 5.85
C LEU A 23 11.11 2.50 6.98
N ALA A 24 10.96 2.95 8.23
CA ALA A 24 10.79 2.08 9.38
C ALA A 24 9.52 1.21 9.28
N ASP A 25 8.44 1.75 8.70
CA ASP A 25 7.19 1.01 8.50
C ASP A 25 7.38 -0.11 7.47
N VAL A 26 8.11 0.18 6.39
CA VAL A 26 8.45 -0.79 5.35
C VAL A 26 9.28 -1.95 5.90
N VAL A 27 10.29 -1.64 6.72
CA VAL A 27 11.12 -2.65 7.38
C VAL A 27 10.28 -3.51 8.32
N THR A 28 9.43 -2.88 9.13
CA THR A 28 8.53 -3.56 10.07
C THR A 28 7.59 -4.54 9.34
N LEU A 29 6.92 -4.09 8.29
CA LEU A 29 6.00 -4.92 7.50
C LEU A 29 6.74 -6.07 6.79
N SER A 30 7.93 -5.81 6.26
CA SER A 30 8.77 -6.85 5.65
C SER A 30 9.16 -7.94 6.66
N GLN A 31 9.49 -7.55 7.90
CA GLN A 31 9.79 -8.48 8.97
C GLN A 31 8.56 -9.29 9.40
N PHE A 32 7.38 -8.68 9.47
CA PHE A 32 6.14 -9.40 9.77
C PHE A 32 5.83 -10.46 8.73
N ILE A 33 5.98 -10.14 7.43
CA ILE A 33 5.80 -11.13 6.36
C ILE A 33 6.80 -12.28 6.49
N ALA A 34 8.08 -11.96 6.76
CA ALA A 34 9.13 -12.97 6.91
C ALA A 34 8.89 -13.92 8.10
N LYS A 35 8.48 -13.36 9.25
CA LYS A 35 8.20 -14.10 10.50
C LYS A 35 6.85 -14.80 10.53
N SER A 36 5.97 -14.56 9.54
CA SER A 36 4.67 -15.22 9.50
C SER A 36 4.79 -16.74 9.31
N GLU A 37 3.81 -17.48 9.83
CA GLU A 37 3.66 -18.94 9.65
C GLU A 37 3.07 -19.31 8.27
N ALA A 38 2.84 -18.33 7.39
CA ALA A 38 2.29 -18.57 6.07
C ALA A 38 3.29 -19.34 5.18
N GLY A 39 2.76 -20.14 4.25
CA GLY A 39 3.59 -20.80 3.24
C GLY A 39 4.31 -19.80 2.32
N GLU A 40 5.39 -20.25 1.70
CA GLU A 40 6.27 -19.39 0.87
C GLU A 40 5.53 -18.68 -0.28
N GLU A 41 4.59 -19.36 -0.93
CA GLU A 41 3.74 -18.74 -1.96
C GLU A 41 2.96 -17.54 -1.43
N ARG A 42 2.39 -17.66 -0.22
CA ARG A 42 1.65 -16.56 0.39
C ARG A 42 2.60 -15.43 0.78
N LYS A 43 3.77 -15.73 1.35
CA LYS A 43 4.79 -14.72 1.67
C LYS A 43 5.24 -13.96 0.43
N ARG A 44 5.43 -14.65 -0.70
CA ARG A 44 5.76 -14.04 -2.00
C ARG A 44 4.68 -13.07 -2.46
N VAL A 45 3.40 -13.46 -2.37
CA VAL A 45 2.26 -12.59 -2.71
C VAL A 45 2.22 -11.35 -1.81
N GLU A 46 2.38 -11.51 -0.50
CA GLU A 46 2.37 -10.38 0.43
C GLU A 46 3.55 -9.41 0.21
N ARG A 47 4.75 -9.93 -0.09
CA ARG A 47 5.89 -9.10 -0.49
C ARG A 47 5.61 -8.33 -1.77
N SER A 48 4.99 -8.98 -2.76
CA SER A 48 4.61 -8.32 -4.02
C SER A 48 3.63 -7.16 -3.79
N LYS A 49 2.62 -7.36 -2.92
CA LYS A 49 1.67 -6.31 -2.54
C LYS A 49 2.34 -5.15 -1.82
N LEU A 50 3.25 -5.44 -0.88
CA LEU A 50 4.02 -4.42 -0.17
C LEU A 50 4.85 -3.59 -1.17
N ASN A 51 5.56 -4.25 -2.08
CA ASN A 51 6.35 -3.59 -3.12
C ASN A 51 5.48 -2.74 -4.05
N ALA A 52 4.28 -3.20 -4.40
CA ALA A 52 3.34 -2.41 -5.21
C ALA A 52 2.89 -1.13 -4.48
N LEU A 53 2.63 -1.21 -3.17
CA LEU A 53 2.25 -0.04 -2.37
C LEU A 53 3.41 0.96 -2.25
N ILE A 54 4.64 0.47 -2.07
CA ILE A 54 5.86 1.31 -2.06
C ILE A 54 6.06 1.96 -3.43
N GLY A 55 5.95 1.20 -4.52
CA GLY A 55 6.07 1.73 -5.88
C GLY A 55 5.01 2.81 -6.18
N TYR A 56 3.79 2.63 -5.68
CA TYR A 56 2.76 3.67 -5.73
C TYR A 56 3.17 4.91 -4.92
N ALA A 57 3.74 4.73 -3.72
CA ALA A 57 4.16 5.79 -2.81
C ALA A 57 5.38 6.58 -3.34
N GLU A 58 6.28 5.94 -4.06
CA GLU A 58 7.50 6.51 -4.66
C GLU A 58 7.32 6.96 -6.11
N SER A 59 6.10 6.85 -6.65
CA SER A 59 5.79 7.25 -8.01
C SER A 59 6.13 8.72 -8.29
N THR A 60 6.90 8.95 -9.35
CA THR A 60 7.20 10.29 -9.88
C THR A 60 6.14 10.79 -10.87
N GLY A 61 5.18 9.93 -11.22
CA GLY A 61 4.09 10.23 -12.15
C GLY A 61 2.75 10.47 -11.47
N CYS A 62 1.69 10.64 -12.27
CA CYS A 62 0.33 10.72 -11.75
C CYS A 62 -0.05 9.42 -11.02
N ARG A 63 -0.17 9.51 -9.69
CA ARG A 63 -0.51 8.40 -8.78
C ARG A 63 -1.85 7.73 -9.14
N ARG A 64 -2.81 8.47 -9.69
CA ARG A 64 -4.10 7.93 -10.12
C ARG A 64 -3.98 6.93 -11.29
N ARG A 65 -2.92 6.98 -12.11
CA ARG A 65 -2.68 5.99 -13.18
C ARG A 65 -2.08 4.67 -12.68
N GLN A 66 -1.57 4.64 -11.44
CA GLN A 66 -0.95 3.46 -10.82
C GLN A 66 -1.82 2.82 -9.72
N LEU A 67 -2.98 3.43 -9.44
CA LEU A 67 -4.03 2.93 -8.54
C LEU A 67 -4.92 1.94 -9.29
#